data_AF-A0A661HTF8-F1
#
_entry.id   AF-A0A661HTF8-F1
#
_cell.length_a   1.000
_cell.length_b   1.000
_cell.length_c   1.000
_cell.angle_alpha   90.00
_cell.angle_beta   90.00
_cell.angle_gamma   90.00
#
_symmetry.space_group_name_H-M   'P 1'
#
loop_
_entity.id
_entity.type
_entity.pdbx_description
1 polymer ?
#
loop_
_entity_poly.entity_id
_entity_poly.type
_entity_poly.pdbx_seq_one_letter_code
_entity_poly.pdbx_strand_id
1 'polypeptide(L)'
;MLLLLPMDGNNTEESRLVSINEVKKWALLAVEEGKVKKIDFFDTREEITDWVEAVVVVGDFEPIMSFIEEQVMVLVAHTQRNIDDIVEAFLFKELHEVAMY
;
A
#
# COMPACT_ATOMS: atom_id res chain seq x y z
N MET A 1 12.61 0.21 -1.29
CA MET A 1 11.30 -0.19 -1.83
C MET A 1 10.26 0.85 -1.46
N LEU A 2 9.50 1.35 -2.43
CA LEU A 2 8.38 2.25 -2.22
C LEU A 2 7.06 1.50 -2.25
N LEU A 3 6.40 1.41 -1.09
CA LEU A 3 5.09 0.79 -0.91
C LEU A 3 4.01 1.85 -0.80
N LEU A 4 2.90 1.67 -1.51
CA LEU A 4 1.75 2.55 -1.48
C LEU A 4 0.55 1.88 -0.78
N LEU A 5 -0.05 2.60 0.16
CA LEU A 5 -1.22 2.14 0.91
C LEU A 5 -2.40 3.12 0.78
N PRO A 6 -3.61 2.68 0.39
CA PRO A 6 -4.84 3.46 0.53
C PRO A 6 -5.33 3.47 1.99
N MET A 7 -5.28 4.62 2.64
CA MET A 7 -5.60 4.78 4.07
C MET A 7 -6.85 5.65 4.29
N ASP A 8 -7.55 5.42 5.41
CA ASP A 8 -8.69 6.23 5.86
C ASP A 8 -8.29 7.53 6.58
N GLY A 9 -7.00 7.80 6.72
CA GLY A 9 -6.41 8.97 7.39
C GLY A 9 -4.88 8.97 7.35
N ASN A 10 -4.26 9.89 8.10
CA ASN A 10 -2.81 10.07 8.18
C ASN A 10 -2.25 9.90 9.61
N ASN A 11 -3.04 9.36 10.54
CA ASN A 11 -2.54 9.01 11.86
C ASN A 11 -1.91 7.61 11.78
N THR A 12 -0.59 7.51 11.87
CA THR A 12 0.14 6.24 11.74
C THR A 12 -0.31 5.16 12.71
N GLU A 13 -0.82 5.52 13.89
CA GLU A 13 -1.23 4.57 14.93
C GLU A 13 -2.70 4.14 14.79
N GLU A 14 -3.56 5.00 14.24
CA GLU A 14 -5.02 4.78 14.23
C GLU A 14 -5.58 4.50 12.84
N SER A 15 -4.94 5.04 11.80
CA SER A 15 -5.41 4.94 10.43
C SER A 15 -5.27 3.52 9.90
N ARG A 16 -6.24 3.16 9.05
CA ARG A 16 -6.41 1.81 8.54
C ARG A 16 -6.39 1.79 7.03
N LEU A 17 -5.88 0.69 6.50
CA LEU A 17 -5.99 0.30 5.11
C LEU A 17 -7.46 0.12 4.76
N VAL A 18 -7.87 0.77 3.68
CA VAL A 18 -9.23 0.75 3.14
C VAL A 18 -9.21 0.42 1.66
N SER A 19 -10.40 0.27 1.06
CA SER A 19 -10.50 0.12 -0.38
C SER A 19 -9.94 1.35 -1.10
N ILE A 20 -9.38 1.17 -2.30
CA ILE A 20 -8.94 2.28 -3.16
C ILE A 20 -10.09 3.28 -3.40
N ASN A 21 -11.34 2.79 -3.46
CA ASN A 21 -12.51 3.66 -3.64
C ASN A 21 -12.88 4.49 -2.40
N GLU A 22 -12.35 4.13 -1.23
CA GLU A 22 -12.64 4.77 0.06
C GLU A 22 -11.43 5.55 0.60
N VAL A 23 -10.34 5.61 -0.17
CA VAL A 23 -9.09 6.26 0.23
C VAL A 23 -9.33 7.73 0.58
N LYS A 24 -8.79 8.14 1.73
CA LYS A 24 -8.72 9.56 2.12
C LYS A 24 -7.30 10.08 2.07
N LYS A 25 -6.32 9.21 2.30
CA LYS A 25 -4.90 9.52 2.24
C LYS A 25 -4.15 8.36 1.61
N TRP A 26 -3.21 8.68 0.74
CA TRP A 26 -2.25 7.73 0.19
C TRP A 26 -1.00 7.77 1.05
N ALA A 27 -0.67 6.67 1.73
CA ALA A 27 0.57 6.56 2.47
C ALA A 27 1.66 5.93 1.57
N LEU A 28 2.75 6.66 1.35
CA LEU A 28 3.93 6.17 0.64
C LEU A 28 5.03 5.84 1.65
N LEU A 29 5.42 4.57 1.70
CA LEU A 29 6.39 4.05 2.65
C LEU A 29 7.70 3.76 1.94
N ALA A 30 8.79 4.37 2.44
CA ALA A 30 10.13 4.01 2.04
C ALA A 30 10.67 2.91 2.96
N VAL A 31 10.76 1.68 2.43
CA VAL A 31 11.30 0.52 3.12
C VAL A 31 12.71 0.23 2.60
N GLU A 32 13.71 0.32 3.47
CA GLU A 32 15.11 0.06 3.16
C GLU A 32 15.74 -0.81 4.24
N GLU A 33 16.57 -1.79 3.84
CA GLU A 33 17.24 -2.72 4.77
C GLU A 33 16.26 -3.40 5.76
N GLY A 34 15.04 -3.70 5.27
CA GLY A 34 13.99 -4.33 6.07
C GLY A 34 13.36 -3.43 7.13
N LYS A 35 13.47 -2.09 6.99
CA LYS A 35 12.88 -1.13 7.94
C LYS A 35 12.21 0.02 7.21
N VAL A 36 11.12 0.54 7.78
CA VAL A 36 10.51 1.79 7.31
C VAL A 36 11.43 2.95 7.69
N LYS A 37 11.90 3.69 6.70
CA LYS A 37 12.70 4.90 6.86
C LYS A 37 11.85 6.15 6.88
N LYS A 38 10.75 6.14 6.12
CA LYS A 38 9.88 7.29 5.94
C LYS A 38 8.45 6.85 5.59
N ILE A 39 7.48 7.64 6.05
CA ILE A 39 6.08 7.56 5.66
C ILE A 39 5.66 8.97 5.27
N ASP A 40 5.24 9.15 4.02
CA ASP A 40 4.63 10.38 3.53
C ASP A 40 3.14 10.14 3.25
N PHE A 41 2.31 11.16 3.49
CA PHE A 41 0.88 11.09 3.23
C PHE A 41 0.47 12.14 2.19
N PHE A 42 -0.29 11.70 1.19
CA PHE A 42 -0.78 12.53 0.09
C PHE A 42 -2.32 12.51 0.05
N ASP A 43 -2.94 13.58 -0.41
CA ASP A 43 -4.39 13.65 -0.61
C ASP A 43 -4.79 12.90 -1.88
N THR A 44 -3.98 13.00 -2.94
CA THR A 44 -4.25 12.33 -4.22
C THR A 44 -3.03 11.56 -4.72
N ARG A 45 -3.26 10.59 -5.62
CA ARG A 45 -2.18 9.75 -6.17
C ARG A 45 -1.27 10.56 -7.10
N GLU A 46 -1.82 11.57 -7.78
CA GLU A 46 -1.10 12.43 -8.73
C GLU A 46 -0.03 13.29 -8.05
N GLU A 47 -0.09 13.48 -6.73
CA GLU A 47 0.96 14.15 -5.95
C GLU A 47 2.22 13.30 -5.82
N ILE A 48 2.12 11.98 -6.03
CA ILE A 48 3.22 11.04 -5.90
C ILE A 48 3.97 10.97 -7.22
N THR A 49 5.16 11.58 -7.25
CA THR A 49 6.03 11.58 -8.43
C THR A 49 7.10 10.48 -8.39
N ASP A 50 7.30 9.86 -7.22
CA ASP A 50 8.24 8.78 -7.04
C ASP A 50 7.76 7.48 -7.70
N TRP A 51 8.70 6.64 -8.14
CA TRP A 51 8.38 5.36 -8.75
C TRP A 51 7.88 4.36 -7.69
N VAL A 52 6.56 4.18 -7.62
CA VAL A 52 5.94 3.19 -6.73
C VAL A 52 6.25 1.79 -7.21
N GLU A 53 6.80 0.96 -6.32
CA GLU A 53 7.19 -0.42 -6.67
C GLU A 53 6.08 -1.42 -6.35
N ALA A 54 5.33 -1.18 -5.28
CA ALA A 54 4.20 -2.01 -4.89
C ALA A 54 3.05 -1.18 -4.30
N VAL A 55 1.81 -1.61 -4.56
CA VAL A 55 0.62 -1.17 -3.84
C VAL A 55 0.09 -2.32 -2.99
N VAL A 56 -0.28 -2.05 -1.74
CA VAL A 56 -0.98 -3.03 -0.89
C VAL A 56 -2.46 -2.67 -0.84
N VAL A 57 -3.32 -3.63 -1.13
CA VAL A 57 -4.77 -3.44 -1.16
C VAL A 57 -5.47 -4.32 -0.14
N VAL A 58 -6.66 -3.91 0.31
CA VAL A 58 -7.35 -4.54 1.46
C VAL A 58 -7.99 -5.90 1.15
N GLY A 59 -8.11 -6.27 -0.13
CA GLY A 59 -8.72 -7.52 -0.56
C GLY A 59 -8.65 -7.77 -2.06
N ASP A 60 -9.24 -8.87 -2.50
CA ASP A 60 -9.13 -9.36 -3.89
C ASP A 60 -10.03 -8.59 -4.89
N PHE A 61 -10.95 -7.76 -4.40
CA PHE A 61 -11.96 -7.05 -5.21
C PHE A 61 -11.69 -5.55 -5.30
N GLU A 62 -10.45 -5.21 -5.65
CA GLU A 62 -9.95 -3.83 -5.67
C GLU A 62 -9.75 -3.33 -7.11
N PRO A 63 -9.97 -2.03 -7.41
CA PRO A 63 -9.80 -1.46 -8.75
C PRO A 63 -8.31 -1.29 -9.10
N ILE A 64 -7.62 -2.40 -9.30
CA ILE A 64 -6.15 -2.48 -9.42
C ILE A 64 -5.60 -2.31 -10.84
N MET A 65 -6.47 -2.18 -11.85
CA MET A 65 -6.05 -2.22 -13.27
C MET A 65 -5.00 -1.15 -13.61
N SER A 66 -5.15 0.06 -13.08
CA SER A 66 -4.15 1.14 -13.32
C SER A 66 -2.76 0.78 -12.79
N PHE A 67 -2.68 0.11 -11.63
CA PHE A 67 -1.41 -0.34 -11.06
C PHE A 67 -0.75 -1.42 -11.92
N ILE A 68 -1.55 -2.35 -12.43
CA ILE A 68 -1.06 -3.39 -13.36
C ILE A 68 -0.53 -2.76 -14.66
N GLU A 69 -1.26 -1.80 -15.24
CA GLU A 69 -0.83 -1.07 -16.44
C GLU A 69 0.48 -0.30 -16.23
N GLU A 70 0.66 0.25 -15.03
CA GLU A 70 1.88 0.94 -14.59
C GLU A 70 3.01 0.00 -14.16
N GLN A 71 2.82 -1.33 -14.25
CA GLN A 71 3.77 -2.35 -13.79
C GLN A 71 4.12 -2.27 -12.29
N VAL A 72 3.19 -1.74 -11.49
CA VAL A 72 3.27 -1.73 -10.04
C VAL A 72 2.83 -3.09 -9.51
N MET A 73 3.62 -3.69 -8.62
CA MET A 73 3.25 -4.95 -7.96
C MET A 73 2.01 -4.74 -7.09
N VAL A 74 1.01 -5.63 -7.22
CA VAL A 74 -0.21 -5.56 -6.41
C VAL A 74 -0.17 -6.66 -5.35
N LEU A 75 -0.13 -6.24 -4.09
CA LEU A 75 -0.11 -7.10 -2.92
C LEU A 75 -1.45 -7.01 -2.18
N VAL A 76 -1.95 -8.12 -1.67
CA VAL A 76 -3.23 -8.19 -0.95
C VAL A 76 -2.98 -8.46 0.53
N ALA A 77 -3.55 -7.62 1.39
CA ALA A 77 -3.53 -7.73 2.85
C ALA A 77 -4.90 -8.20 3.36
N HIS A 78 -5.14 -9.52 3.33
CA HIS A 78 -6.43 -10.09 3.74
C HIS A 78 -6.80 -9.79 5.20
N THR A 79 -5.81 -9.71 6.09
CA THR A 79 -6.04 -9.59 7.55
C THR A 79 -5.47 -8.32 8.17
N GLN A 80 -4.35 -7.81 7.65
CA GLN A 80 -3.66 -6.64 8.18
C GLN A 80 -4.42 -5.35 7.86
N ARG A 81 -4.44 -4.40 8.81
CA ARG A 81 -5.21 -3.15 8.67
C ARG A 81 -4.41 -1.91 9.03
N ASN A 82 -3.56 -1.93 10.06
CA ASN A 82 -2.70 -0.81 10.38
C ASN A 82 -1.37 -0.90 9.60
N ILE A 83 -0.62 0.20 9.58
CA ILE A 83 0.63 0.29 8.82
C ILE A 83 1.67 -0.72 9.33
N ASP A 84 1.83 -0.86 10.65
CA ASP A 84 2.85 -1.72 11.24
C ASP A 84 2.65 -3.19 10.86
N ASP A 85 1.43 -3.69 10.98
CA ASP A 85 1.06 -5.07 10.61
C ASP A 85 1.30 -5.31 9.10
N ILE A 86 0.97 -4.33 8.25
CA ILE A 86 1.17 -4.44 6.80
C ILE A 86 2.65 -4.50 6.45
N VAL A 87 3.46 -3.65 7.08
CA VAL A 87 4.91 -3.64 6.90
C VAL A 87 5.52 -4.94 7.38
N GLU A 88 5.10 -5.44 8.55
CA GLU A 88 5.56 -6.72 9.09
C GLU A 88 5.25 -7.86 8.11
N ALA A 89 4.00 -7.97 7.66
CA ALA A 89 3.58 -8.96 6.68
C ALA A 89 4.35 -8.83 5.36
N PHE A 90 4.64 -7.60 4.91
CA PHE A 90 5.47 -7.37 3.72
C PHE A 90 6.91 -7.90 3.92
N LEU A 91 7.54 -7.58 5.05
CA LEU A 91 8.90 -8.01 5.37
C LEU A 91 9.02 -9.54 5.48
N PHE A 92 7.99 -10.20 6.02
CA PHE A 92 7.91 -11.65 6.10
C PHE A 92 7.37 -12.34 4.83
N LYS A 93 7.02 -11.57 3.79
CA LYS A 93 6.44 -12.06 2.52
C LYS A 93 5.13 -12.84 2.71
N GLU A 94 4.29 -12.38 3.62
CA GLU A 94 2.97 -12.94 3.92
C GLU A 94 1.84 -12.26 3.14
N LEU A 95 2.13 -11.14 2.47
CA LEU A 95 1.17 -10.52 1.55
C LEU A 95 1.08 -11.31 0.24
N HIS A 96 -0.13 -11.46 -0.26
CA HIS A 96 -0.38 -12.25 -1.47
C HIS A 96 -0.24 -11.38 -2.72
N GLU A 97 0.63 -11.76 -3.66
CA GLU A 97 0.68 -11.11 -4.96
C GLU A 97 -0.53 -11.52 -5.81
N VAL A 98 -1.18 -10.54 -6.45
CA VAL A 98 -2.26 -10.82 -7.39
C VAL A 98 -1.66 -11.47 -8.65
N ALA A 99 -1.90 -12.77 -8.83
CA ALA A 99 -1.57 -13.47 -10.06
C ALA A 99 -2.71 -13.28 -11.09
N MET A 100 -2.42 -12.64 -12.22
CA MET A 100 -3.32 -12.68 -13.37
C MET A 100 -3.22 -14.08 -14.03
N TYR A 101 -4.35 -14.80 -14.09
CA TYR A 101 -4.50 -16.03 -14.89
C TYR A 101 -5.05 -15.71 -16.28
#